data_AF-A0A526YHN1-F1
#
_entry.id   AF-A0A526YHN1-F1
#
_cell.length_a   1.000
_cell.length_b   1.000
_cell.length_c   1.000
_cell.angle_alpha   90.00
_cell.angle_beta   90.00
_cell.angle_gamma   90.00
#
_symmetry.space_group_name_H-M   'P 1'
#
loop_
_entity.id
_entity.type
_entity.pdbx_description
1 polymer ?
#
loop_
_entity_poly.entity_id
_entity_poly.type
_entity_poly.pdbx_seq_one_letter_code
_entity_poly.pdbx_strand_id
1 'polypeptide(L)'
;LLLAIGADNFPPAIGVVLLFLGAHGAAWLLLAGITGNEGTARASFYLLLAAAWLLAWRCVTVLSALRPASRWAATALRLIIPAIFGAWILIIWEAVTRGAGIPFILLPPPSAIGVRIANSLPVLAADVRQT
;
A
#
# COMPACT_ATOMS: atom_id res chain seq x y z
N LEU A 1 -13.48 -18.69 8.71
CA LEU A 1 -12.53 -17.57 8.54
C LEU A 1 -12.95 -16.29 9.29
N LEU A 2 -14.24 -15.91 9.30
CA LEU A 2 -14.79 -14.89 10.21
C LEU A 2 -14.68 -15.27 11.71
N LEU A 3 -14.50 -16.56 12.01
CA LEU A 3 -14.47 -17.14 13.36
C LEU A 3 -13.10 -17.11 14.08
N ALA A 4 -11.98 -16.76 13.42
CA ALA A 4 -10.70 -16.69 14.11
C ALA A 4 -10.50 -15.40 14.92
N ILE A 5 -11.36 -14.39 14.68
CA ILE A 5 -11.45 -13.15 15.47
C ILE A 5 -12.71 -13.24 16.33
N GLY A 6 -12.87 -14.38 16.99
CA GLY A 6 -13.69 -14.53 18.19
C GLY A 6 -12.83 -14.73 19.43
N ALA A 7 -11.49 -14.60 19.32
CA ALA A 7 -10.54 -14.96 20.36
C ALA A 7 -9.94 -13.74 21.09
N ASP A 8 -10.46 -12.54 20.85
CA ASP A 8 -9.71 -11.31 21.11
C ASP A 8 -10.35 -10.55 22.28
N ASN A 9 -9.76 -10.67 23.47
CA ASN A 9 -9.94 -9.70 24.56
C ASN A 9 -9.29 -8.32 24.25
N PHE A 10 -8.97 -8.02 22.99
CA PHE A 10 -8.25 -6.82 22.59
C PHE A 10 -9.18 -5.75 21.99
N PRO A 11 -8.98 -4.46 22.32
CA PRO A 11 -9.70 -3.37 21.69
C PRO A 11 -9.50 -3.39 20.17
N PRO A 12 -10.57 -3.23 19.36
CA PRO A 12 -10.49 -3.25 17.89
C PRO A 12 -9.46 -2.27 17.31
N ALA A 13 -9.27 -1.13 17.99
CA ALA A 13 -8.30 -0.12 17.61
C ALA A 13 -6.85 -0.62 17.66
N ILE A 14 -6.49 -1.42 18.66
CA ILE A 14 -5.14 -1.99 18.79
C ILE A 14 -4.88 -2.97 17.65
N GLY A 15 -5.85 -3.82 17.34
CA GLY A 15 -5.76 -4.75 16.21
C GLY A 15 -5.54 -4.04 14.88
N VAL A 16 -6.27 -2.95 14.61
CA VAL A 16 -6.09 -2.13 13.40
C VAL A 16 -4.68 -1.55 13.32
N VAL A 17 -4.17 -0.98 14.42
CA VAL A 17 -2.82 -0.39 14.45
C VAL A 17 -1.76 -1.45 14.18
N LEU A 18 -1.85 -2.62 14.81
CA LEU A 18 -0.91 -3.72 14.60
C LEU A 18 -0.94 -4.23 13.16
N LEU A 19 -2.12 -4.43 12.58
CA LEU A 19 -2.27 -4.85 11.19
C LEU A 19 -1.71 -3.80 10.23
N PHE A 20 -1.98 -2.51 10.49
CA PHE A 20 -1.46 -1.41 9.68
C PHE A 20 0.06 -1.37 9.72
N LEU A 21 0.65 -1.31 10.92
CA LEU A 21 2.10 -1.22 11.10
C LEU A 21 2.81 -2.48 10.57
N GLY A 22 2.25 -3.67 10.83
CA GLY A 22 2.81 -4.93 10.35
C GLY A 22 2.84 -5.01 8.83
N ALA A 23 1.72 -4.68 8.18
CA ALA A 23 1.62 -4.72 6.72
C ALA A 23 2.57 -3.70 6.06
N HIS A 24 2.51 -2.44 6.47
CA HIS A 24 3.31 -1.37 5.85
C HIS A 24 4.78 -1.47 6.21
N GLY A 25 5.11 -1.87 7.45
CA GLY A 25 6.47 -2.13 7.88
C GLY A 25 7.13 -3.27 7.10
N ALA A 26 6.41 -4.37 6.88
CA ALA A 26 6.91 -5.47 6.05
C ALA A 26 7.13 -5.02 4.60
N ALA A 27 6.18 -4.29 4.01
CA ALA A 27 6.32 -3.74 2.66
C ALA A 27 7.53 -2.80 2.54
N TRP A 28 7.72 -1.91 3.53
CA TRP A 28 8.87 -1.01 3.59
C TRP A 28 10.19 -1.78 3.62
N LEU A 29 10.32 -2.79 4.48
CA LEU A 29 11.53 -3.60 4.59
C LEU A 29 11.82 -4.37 3.31
N LEU A 30 10.80 -4.91 2.64
CA LEU A 30 10.95 -5.59 1.35
C LEU A 30 11.46 -4.63 0.26
N LEU A 31 10.84 -3.45 0.14
CA LEU A 31 11.24 -2.44 -0.85
C LEU A 31 12.63 -1.84 -0.57
N ALA A 32 12.95 -1.60 0.70
CA ALA A 32 14.29 -1.17 1.09
C ALA A 32 15.32 -2.25 0.76
N GLY A 33 15.04 -3.51 1.07
CA GLY A 33 15.95 -4.63 0.84
C GLY A 33 16.20 -4.95 -0.63
N ILE A 34 15.23 -4.75 -1.53
CA ILE A 34 15.41 -5.00 -2.97
C ILE A 34 16.13 -3.85 -3.68
N THR A 35 16.33 -2.71 -3.02
CA THR A 35 16.97 -1.54 -3.64
C THR A 35 18.43 -1.84 -3.99
N GLY A 36 18.78 -1.66 -5.27
CA GLY A 36 20.10 -2.00 -5.81
C GLY A 36 20.29 -3.49 -6.15
N ASN A 37 19.26 -4.32 -5.92
CA ASN A 37 19.23 -5.74 -6.21
C ASN A 37 18.01 -6.10 -7.08
N GLU A 38 17.59 -5.20 -7.95
CA GLU A 38 16.45 -5.38 -8.84
C GLU A 38 16.61 -6.66 -9.70
N GLY A 39 15.52 -7.40 -9.89
CA GLY A 39 15.53 -8.68 -10.62
C GLY A 39 16.06 -9.89 -9.85
N THR A 40 16.52 -9.71 -8.61
CA THR A 40 17.06 -10.82 -7.79
C THR A 40 16.05 -11.39 -6.79
N ALA A 41 14.80 -10.90 -6.78
CA ALA A 41 13.81 -11.31 -5.79
C ALA A 41 13.47 -12.79 -5.89
N ARG A 42 13.52 -13.48 -4.75
CA ARG A 42 13.18 -14.91 -4.65
C ARG A 42 11.69 -15.10 -4.33
N ALA A 43 11.21 -16.34 -4.43
CA ALA A 43 9.84 -16.70 -4.03
C ALA A 43 9.46 -16.21 -2.62
N SER A 44 10.41 -16.24 -1.67
CA SER A 44 10.20 -15.73 -0.30
C SER A 44 9.81 -14.24 -0.26
N PHE A 45 10.36 -13.41 -1.16
CA PHE A 45 9.99 -12.00 -1.28
C PHE A 45 8.51 -11.86 -1.66
N TYR A 46 8.07 -12.58 -2.70
CA TYR A 46 6.68 -12.52 -3.17
C TYR A 46 5.69 -13.11 -2.16
N LEU A 47 6.07 -14.17 -1.45
CA LEU A 47 5.26 -14.74 -0.39
C LEU A 47 5.10 -13.77 0.79
N LEU A 48 6.17 -13.10 1.20
CA LEU A 48 6.11 -12.07 2.24
C LEU A 48 5.31 -10.85 1.78
N LEU A 49 5.46 -10.43 0.52
CA LEU A 49 4.67 -9.35 -0.07
C LEU A 49 3.17 -9.70 -0.06
N ALA A 50 2.81 -10.93 -0.48
CA ALA A 50 1.44 -11.42 -0.45
C ALA A 50 0.90 -11.51 0.98
N ALA A 51 1.69 -11.98 1.94
CA ALA A 51 1.32 -12.02 3.35
C ALA A 51 1.07 -10.61 3.91
N ALA A 52 1.94 -9.65 3.61
CA ALA A 52 1.78 -8.25 4.01
C ALA A 52 0.53 -7.61 3.38
N TRP A 53 0.25 -7.93 2.10
CA TRP A 53 -0.99 -7.52 1.44
C TRP A 53 -2.24 -8.11 2.11
N LEU A 54 -2.22 -9.38 2.51
CA LEU A 54 -3.33 -10.00 3.24
C LEU A 54 -3.54 -9.36 4.62
N LEU A 55 -2.47 -8.94 5.31
CA LEU A 55 -2.58 -8.16 6.55
C LEU A 55 -3.21 -6.79 6.30
N ALA A 56 -2.85 -6.11 5.21
CA ALA A 56 -3.47 -4.85 4.81
C ALA A 56 -4.95 -5.01 4.43
N TRP A 57 -5.29 -6.08 3.70
CA TRP A 57 -6.68 -6.44 3.42
C TRP A 57 -7.43 -6.61 4.74
N ARG A 58 -6.88 -7.37 5.69
CA ARG A 58 -7.50 -7.56 7.00
C ARG A 58 -7.67 -6.23 7.73
N CYS A 59 -6.68 -5.35 7.70
CA CYS A 59 -6.75 -4.00 8.27
C CYS A 59 -7.96 -3.23 7.71
N VAL A 60 -8.09 -3.18 6.38
CA VAL A 60 -9.23 -2.52 5.71
C VAL A 60 -10.56 -3.18 6.07
N THR A 61 -10.60 -4.51 6.15
CA THR A 61 -11.81 -5.25 6.55
C THR A 61 -12.26 -4.86 7.96
N VAL A 62 -11.32 -4.81 8.92
CA VAL A 62 -11.62 -4.39 10.30
C VAL A 62 -12.05 -2.93 10.34
N LEU A 63 -11.37 -2.03 9.64
CA LEU A 63 -11.74 -0.61 9.53
C LEU A 63 -13.16 -0.44 8.97
N SER A 64 -13.54 -1.22 7.96
CA SER A 64 -14.88 -1.17 7.35
C SER A 64 -16.00 -1.65 8.27
N ALA A 65 -15.67 -2.48 9.26
CA ALA A 65 -16.64 -2.97 10.24
C ALA A 65 -16.92 -1.95 11.36
N LEU A 66 -16.07 -0.93 11.52
CA LEU A 66 -16.23 0.08 12.56
C LEU A 66 -17.52 0.88 12.35
N ARG A 67 -18.18 1.23 13.46
CA ARG A 67 -19.36 2.10 13.49
C ARG A 67 -18.96 3.44 14.13
N PRO A 68 -18.63 4.47 13.33
CA PRO A 68 -18.17 5.74 13.85
C PRO A 68 -19.29 6.47 14.58
N ALA A 69 -19.02 6.94 15.80
CA ALA A 69 -19.98 7.71 16.59
C ALA A 69 -20.09 9.19 16.17
N SER A 70 -19.07 9.71 15.46
CA SER A 70 -18.99 11.11 15.03
C SER A 70 -18.92 11.24 13.51
N ARG A 71 -19.42 12.36 12.98
CA ARG A 71 -19.34 12.68 11.54
C ARG A 71 -17.89 12.76 11.05
N TRP A 72 -16.98 13.29 11.86
CA TRP A 72 -15.57 13.40 11.49
C TRP A 72 -14.92 12.01 11.35
N ALA A 73 -15.22 11.07 12.26
CA ALA A 73 -14.67 9.72 12.20
C ALA A 73 -15.23 8.95 11.00
N ALA A 74 -16.50 9.16 10.66
CA ALA A 74 -17.09 8.61 9.45
C ALA A 74 -16.40 9.12 8.18
N THR A 75 -16.15 10.43 8.08
CA THR A 75 -15.41 11.01 6.95
C THR A 75 -13.97 10.48 6.89
N ALA A 76 -13.28 10.38 8.03
CA ALA A 76 -11.94 9.82 8.09
C ALA A 76 -11.90 8.37 7.57
N LEU A 77 -12.85 7.51 7.99
CA LEU A 77 -12.95 6.14 7.49
C LEU A 77 -13.21 6.09 5.98
N ARG A 78 -14.06 6.98 5.46
CA ARG A 78 -14.36 7.07 4.01
C ARG A 78 -13.14 7.47 3.16
N LEU A 79 -12.14 8.14 3.75
CA LEU A 79 -10.91 8.53 3.06
C LEU A 79 -9.77 7.52 3.28
N ILE A 80 -9.57 7.07 4.51
CA ILE A 80 -8.44 6.20 4.87
C ILE A 80 -8.55 4.82 4.23
N ILE A 81 -9.77 4.26 4.15
CA ILE A 81 -10.01 2.93 3.57
C ILE A 81 -9.58 2.86 2.10
N PRO A 82 -10.09 3.73 1.19
CA PRO A 82 -9.64 3.73 -0.20
C PRO A 82 -8.18 4.17 -0.33
N ALA A 83 -7.67 5.04 0.55
CA ALA A 83 -6.26 5.42 0.53
C ALA A 83 -5.32 4.24 0.82
N ILE A 84 -5.61 3.42 1.83
CA ILE A 84 -4.82 2.21 2.13
C ILE A 84 -4.88 1.24 0.95
N PHE A 85 -6.08 1.01 0.40
CA PHE A 85 -6.24 0.14 -0.77
C PHE A 85 -5.43 0.63 -1.98
N GLY A 86 -5.54 1.92 -2.32
CA GLY A 86 -4.79 2.54 -3.41
C GLY A 86 -3.28 2.50 -3.20
N ALA A 87 -2.81 2.75 -1.96
CA ALA A 87 -1.40 2.63 -1.61
C ALA A 87 -0.88 1.20 -1.85
N TRP A 88 -1.66 0.18 -1.49
CA TRP A 88 -1.27 -1.21 -1.71
C TRP A 88 -1.19 -1.63 -3.17
N ILE A 89 -2.01 -1.03 -4.06
CA ILE A 89 -1.84 -1.20 -5.51
C ILE A 89 -0.46 -0.70 -5.94
N LEU A 90 -0.07 0.50 -5.51
CA LEU A 90 1.23 1.08 -5.86
C LEU A 90 2.39 0.30 -5.26
N ILE A 91 2.27 -0.15 -4.00
CA ILE A 91 3.30 -0.95 -3.32
C ILE A 91 3.51 -2.28 -4.07
N ILE A 92 2.45 -3.00 -4.41
CA ILE A 92 2.57 -4.27 -5.13
C ILE A 92 3.17 -4.04 -6.52
N TRP A 93 2.71 -3.01 -7.23
CA TRP A 93 3.27 -2.66 -8.53
C TRP A 93 4.77 -2.36 -8.46
N GLU A 94 5.20 -1.50 -7.53
CA GLU A 94 6.61 -1.20 -7.27
C GLU A 94 7.41 -2.46 -6.93
N ALA A 95 6.92 -3.26 -5.98
CA ALA A 95 7.62 -4.44 -5.51
C ALA A 95 7.76 -5.50 -6.60
N VAL A 96 6.73 -5.70 -7.43
CA VAL A 96 6.75 -6.67 -8.53
C VAL A 96 7.65 -6.20 -9.67
N THR A 97 7.54 -4.95 -10.10
CA THR A 97 8.39 -4.39 -11.17
C THR A 97 9.86 -4.49 -10.81
N ARG A 98 10.23 -4.06 -9.60
CA ARG A 98 11.61 -4.09 -9.13
C ARG A 98 12.08 -5.49 -8.77
N GLY A 99 11.24 -6.27 -8.10
CA GLY A 99 11.56 -7.64 -7.73
C GLY A 99 11.83 -8.54 -8.94
N ALA A 100 11.00 -8.43 -9.98
CA ALA A 100 11.16 -9.20 -11.21
C ALA A 100 12.15 -8.58 -12.21
N GLY A 101 12.67 -7.37 -11.94
CA GLY A 101 13.61 -6.70 -12.83
C GLY A 101 12.96 -6.33 -14.16
N ILE A 102 11.68 -5.94 -14.15
CA ILE A 102 10.94 -5.64 -15.36
C ILE A 102 11.61 -4.45 -16.07
N PRO A 103 11.95 -4.58 -17.37
CA PRO A 103 12.55 -3.48 -18.13
C PRO A 103 11.70 -2.21 -18.06
N PHE A 104 12.35 -1.07 -17.83
CA PHE A 104 11.70 0.23 -17.69
C PHE A 104 10.79 0.60 -18.87
N ILE A 105 11.15 0.17 -20.08
CA ILE A 105 10.38 0.41 -21.31
C ILE A 105 9.03 -0.32 -21.31
N LEU A 106 8.91 -1.46 -20.61
CA LEU A 106 7.68 -2.25 -20.54
C LEU A 106 6.76 -1.75 -19.44
N LEU A 107 7.31 -1.59 -18.23
CA LEU A 107 6.54 -1.17 -17.07
C LEU A 107 7.44 -0.46 -16.07
N PRO A 108 7.45 0.89 -16.06
CA PRO A 108 8.24 1.62 -15.08
C PRO A 108 7.64 1.45 -13.67
N PRO A 109 8.48 1.44 -12.62
CA PRO A 109 8.00 1.47 -11.24
C PRO A 109 7.25 2.79 -10.96
N PRO A 110 6.17 2.77 -10.15
CA PRO A 110 5.38 3.97 -9.84
C PRO A 110 6.21 5.06 -9.17
N SER A 111 7.26 4.73 -8.42
CA SER A 111 8.20 5.72 -7.87
C SER A 111 8.85 6.57 -8.97
N ALA A 112 9.26 5.96 -10.08
CA ALA A 112 9.84 6.66 -11.22
C ALA A 112 8.82 7.52 -11.97
N ILE A 113 7.57 7.05 -12.09
CA ILE A 113 6.47 7.85 -12.64
C ILE A 113 6.26 9.10 -11.76
N GLY A 114 6.24 8.94 -10.44
CA GLY A 114 6.08 10.04 -9.49
C GLY A 114 7.17 11.11 -9.63
N VAL A 115 8.44 10.69 -9.76
CA VAL A 115 9.57 11.60 -10.03
C VAL A 115 9.38 12.38 -11.34
N ARG A 116 8.90 11.71 -12.40
CA ARG A 116 8.61 12.38 -13.68
C ARG A 116 7.50 13.41 -13.55
N ILE A 117 6.38 13.05 -12.90
CA ILE A 117 5.28 13.99 -12.67
C ILE A 117 5.77 15.21 -11.90
N ALA A 118 6.49 15.02 -10.79
CA ALA A 118 7.01 16.11 -9.97
C ALA A 118 7.92 17.06 -10.75
N ASN A 119 8.80 16.52 -11.60
CA ASN A 119 9.71 17.32 -12.43
C ASN A 119 9.00 17.96 -13.65
N SER A 120 7.86 17.42 -14.09
CA SER A 120 7.07 17.94 -15.20
C SER A 120 5.93 18.86 -14.74
N LEU A 121 5.76 19.12 -13.44
CA LEU A 121 4.74 20.04 -12.92
C LEU A 121 4.72 21.41 -13.61
N PRO A 122 5.86 22.08 -13.87
CA PRO A 122 5.85 23.37 -14.57
C PRO A 122 5.28 23.27 -16.00
N VAL A 123 5.54 22.16 -16.68
CA VAL A 123 5.06 21.90 -18.04
C VAL A 123 3.57 21.56 -18.02
N LEU A 124 3.14 20.70 -17.08
CA LEU A 124 1.72 20.35 -16.88
C LEU A 124 0.88 21.59 -16.53
N ALA A 125 1.40 22.49 -15.71
CA ALA A 125 0.71 23.72 -15.35
C ALA A 125 0.59 24.70 -16.53
N ALA A 126 1.61 24.76 -17.40
CA ALA A 126 1.56 25.55 -18.62
C ALA A 126 0.50 25.01 -19.61
N ASP A 127 0.37 23.68 -19.71
CA ASP A 127 -0.58 23.00 -20.59
C ASP A 127 -2.04 23.21 -20.13
N VAL A 128 -2.31 23.11 -18.82
CA VAL A 128 -3.65 23.42 -18.24
C VAL A 128 -4.07 24.87 -18.47
N ARG A 129 -3.12 25.81 -18.54
CA ARG A 129 -3.41 27.21 -18.85
C ARG A 129 -3.73 27.43 -20.35
N GLN A 130 -3.34 26.48 -21.21
CA GLN A 130 -3.53 26.56 -22.65
C GLN A 130 -4.82 25.88 -23.15
N THR A 131 -5.51 25.10 -22.31
CA THR A 131 -6.86 24.54 -22.53
C THR A 131 -7.92 25.30 -21.75
#